data_AF-A0A8T5QFK9-F1
#
_entry.id   AF-A0A8T5QFK9-F1
#
_cell.length_a   1.000
_cell.length_b   1.000
_cell.length_c   1.000
_cell.angle_alpha   90.00
_cell.angle_beta   90.00
_cell.angle_gamma   90.00
#
_symmetry.space_group_name_H-M   'P 1'
#
loop_
_entity.id
_entity.type
_entity.pdbx_description
1 polymer ?
#
loop_
_entity_poly.entity_id
_entity_poly.type
_entity_poly.pdbx_seq_one_letter_code
_entity_poly.pdbx_strand_id
1 'polypeptide(L)'
;MRVNILIYLLLLILVSISVQAFGVGYQYMEDNTLELYPGQNYMFKLEVQNKDGPNITAQIILNSTIATLAGDSELYVPSNSFDKHVFFNITVPENAEIGEIYTIKYSVTPMRDEQGQIPLAARFKRDFKVKVIEEPREPGEEPEPEPEKPGLLKGILIPVILIIIIIILILIWKKSYQASGKIIKKK
;
A
#
# COMPACT_ATOMS: atom_id res chain seq x y z
N MET A 1 6.81 43.60 -43.96
CA MET A 1 7.40 42.81 -42.85
C MET A 1 7.09 43.38 -41.45
N ARG A 2 7.08 44.70 -41.22
CA ARG A 2 6.84 45.31 -39.89
C ARG A 2 5.40 45.13 -39.35
N VAL A 3 4.39 45.11 -40.21
CA VAL A 3 2.96 44.95 -39.80
C VAL A 3 2.69 43.55 -39.25
N ASN A 4 3.32 42.51 -39.80
CA ASN A 4 3.09 41.13 -39.38
C ASN A 4 3.62 40.88 -37.96
N ILE A 5 4.77 41.46 -37.59
CA ILE A 5 5.33 41.36 -36.23
C ILE A 5 4.37 41.95 -35.21
N LEU A 6 3.75 43.09 -35.50
CA LEU A 6 2.82 43.75 -34.60
C LEU A 6 1.54 42.94 -34.41
N ILE A 7 1.07 42.27 -35.48
CA ILE A 7 -0.06 41.32 -35.42
C ILE A 7 0.31 40.09 -34.56
N TYR A 8 1.50 39.52 -34.72
CA TYR A 8 1.93 38.38 -33.88
C TYR A 8 2.08 38.77 -32.41
N LEU A 9 2.58 39.96 -32.11
CA LEU A 9 2.70 40.48 -30.75
C LEU A 9 1.33 40.72 -30.12
N LEU A 10 0.38 41.27 -30.88
CA LEU A 10 -1.01 41.44 -30.45
C LEU A 10 -1.69 40.09 -30.19
N LEU A 11 -1.49 39.11 -31.09
CA LEU A 11 -1.96 37.73 -30.91
C LEU A 11 -1.38 37.09 -29.65
N LEU A 12 -0.10 37.30 -29.36
CA LEU A 12 0.57 36.75 -28.18
C LEU A 12 0.02 37.40 -26.88
N ILE A 13 -0.28 38.70 -26.90
CA ILE A 13 -0.92 39.39 -25.78
C ILE A 13 -2.36 38.90 -25.57
N LEU A 14 -3.13 38.70 -26.64
CA LEU A 14 -4.50 38.19 -26.57
C LEU A 14 -4.59 36.75 -26.04
N VAL A 15 -3.50 35.98 -26.15
CA VAL A 15 -3.39 34.63 -25.59
C VAL A 15 -2.99 34.64 -24.10
N SER A 16 -2.74 35.81 -23.48
CA SER A 16 -2.48 35.95 -22.04
C SER A 16 -3.72 35.74 -21.15
N ILE A 17 -4.65 34.89 -21.58
CA ILE A 17 -5.92 34.59 -20.92
C ILE A 17 -5.60 34.07 -19.50
N SER A 18 -6.35 34.55 -18.51
CA SER A 18 -6.21 34.12 -17.11
C SER A 18 -6.53 32.64 -16.97
N VAL A 19 -5.55 31.85 -16.53
CA VAL A 19 -5.75 30.44 -16.19
C VAL A 19 -6.24 30.36 -14.75
N GLN A 20 -7.39 29.71 -14.53
CA GLN A 20 -7.90 29.41 -13.20
C GLN A 20 -7.31 28.09 -12.72
N ALA A 21 -6.72 28.09 -11.53
CA ALA A 21 -6.04 26.94 -10.96
C ALA A 21 -6.89 26.30 -9.86
N PHE A 22 -7.58 25.23 -10.21
CA PHE A 22 -8.26 24.35 -9.27
C PHE A 22 -7.47 23.05 -9.10
N GLY A 23 -7.26 22.65 -7.85
CA GLY A 23 -6.44 21.50 -7.48
C GLY A 23 -7.21 20.51 -6.63
N VAL A 24 -6.91 19.22 -6.81
CA VAL A 24 -7.37 18.14 -5.94
C VAL A 24 -6.16 17.28 -5.59
N GLY A 25 -5.92 17.11 -4.30
CA GLY A 25 -4.80 16.35 -3.76
C GLY A 25 -5.24 15.38 -2.67
N TYR A 26 -4.40 14.40 -2.36
CA TYR A 26 -4.59 13.48 -1.24
C TYR A 26 -3.22 13.00 -0.75
N GLN A 27 -3.20 12.35 0.42
CA GLN A 27 -1.98 11.82 1.01
C GLN A 27 -1.25 10.84 0.08
N TYR A 28 0.09 10.83 0.13
CA TYR A 28 0.86 9.86 -0.64
C TYR A 28 0.50 8.43 -0.24
N MET A 29 0.33 7.58 -1.24
CA MET A 29 0.10 6.15 -1.10
C MET A 29 1.02 5.43 -2.08
N GLU A 30 1.75 4.43 -1.60
CA GLU A 30 2.55 3.56 -2.47
C GLU A 30 1.63 2.86 -3.46
N ASP A 31 1.97 2.93 -4.75
CA ASP A 31 1.16 2.41 -5.85
C ASP A 31 -0.32 2.83 -5.83
N ASN A 32 -0.61 4.00 -5.23
CA ASN A 32 -1.97 4.51 -5.07
C ASN A 32 -2.90 3.50 -4.36
N THR A 33 -2.35 2.78 -3.38
CA THR A 33 -3.01 1.72 -2.63
C THR A 33 -2.96 2.03 -1.13
N LEU A 34 -4.13 1.99 -0.50
CA LEU A 34 -4.30 2.05 0.95
C LEU A 34 -4.36 0.62 1.48
N GLU A 35 -3.54 0.28 2.46
CA GLU A 35 -3.61 -1.03 3.11
C GLU A 35 -4.42 -0.92 4.40
N LEU A 36 -5.45 -1.76 4.53
CA LEU A 36 -6.34 -1.82 5.70
C LEU A 36 -6.62 -3.28 6.08
N TYR A 37 -6.91 -3.57 7.34
CA TYR A 37 -7.33 -4.91 7.77
C TYR A 37 -8.86 -5.07 7.80
N PRO A 38 -9.40 -6.31 7.82
CA PRO A 38 -10.84 -6.54 7.91
C PRO A 38 -11.47 -5.84 9.12
N GLY A 39 -12.64 -5.23 8.93
CA GLY A 39 -13.33 -4.47 9.99
C GLY A 39 -12.75 -3.08 10.28
N GLN A 40 -11.59 -2.72 9.72
CA GLN A 40 -10.99 -1.41 9.96
C GLN A 40 -11.83 -0.29 9.36
N ASN A 41 -12.05 0.76 10.15
CA ASN A 41 -12.58 2.03 9.69
C ASN A 41 -11.42 3.04 9.50
N TYR A 42 -11.37 3.68 8.33
CA TYR A 42 -10.37 4.68 8.00
C TYR A 42 -11.00 5.94 7.41
N MET A 43 -10.65 7.09 7.99
CA MET A 43 -11.09 8.40 7.51
C MET A 43 -10.08 8.94 6.49
N PHE A 44 -10.38 8.79 5.20
CA PHE A 44 -9.53 9.28 4.12
C PHE A 44 -9.78 10.76 3.85
N LYS A 45 -8.70 11.55 3.81
CA LYS A 45 -8.75 13.01 3.62
C LYS A 45 -8.39 13.40 2.19
N LEU A 46 -9.32 14.04 1.50
CA LEU A 46 -9.13 14.66 0.18
C LEU A 46 -8.98 16.18 0.35
N GLU A 47 -7.94 16.75 -0.22
CA GLU A 47 -7.69 18.19 -0.24
C GLU A 47 -8.20 18.81 -1.55
N VAL A 48 -8.94 19.90 -1.41
CA VAL A 48 -9.50 20.67 -2.53
C VAL A 48 -8.97 22.09 -2.43
N GLN A 49 -8.41 22.59 -3.53
CA GLN A 49 -7.71 23.87 -3.58
C GLN A 49 -8.29 24.75 -4.69
N ASN A 50 -8.50 26.02 -4.37
CA ASN A 50 -8.89 27.06 -5.32
C ASN A 50 -7.90 28.20 -5.17
N LYS A 51 -6.76 28.07 -5.85
CA LYS A 51 -5.64 29.00 -5.72
C LYS A 51 -5.96 30.35 -6.38
N ASP A 52 -6.51 30.31 -7.59
CA ASP A 52 -6.75 31.47 -8.42
C ASP A 52 -8.17 31.45 -8.98
N GLY A 53 -8.88 32.57 -8.93
CA GLY A 53 -10.24 32.70 -9.48
C GLY A 53 -11.29 33.10 -8.44
N PRO A 54 -12.58 33.10 -8.80
CA PRO A 54 -13.66 33.40 -7.87
C PRO A 54 -13.92 32.26 -6.89
N ASN A 55 -14.80 32.48 -5.92
CA ASN A 55 -15.34 31.40 -5.08
C ASN A 55 -16.09 30.38 -5.96
N ILE A 56 -16.03 29.12 -5.55
CA ILE A 56 -16.68 28.01 -6.25
C ILE A 56 -17.31 27.05 -5.23
N THR A 57 -18.25 26.25 -5.71
CA THR A 57 -18.76 25.07 -5.01
C THR A 57 -18.27 23.83 -5.75
N ALA A 58 -17.48 22.98 -5.11
CA ALA A 58 -17.04 21.71 -5.68
C ALA A 58 -18.09 20.62 -5.40
N GLN A 59 -18.57 19.96 -6.44
CA GLN A 59 -19.43 18.79 -6.32
C GLN A 59 -18.57 17.52 -6.31
N ILE A 60 -18.77 16.69 -5.29
CA ILE A 60 -18.07 15.43 -5.06
C ILE A 60 -19.03 14.27 -5.30
N ILE A 61 -18.60 13.33 -6.15
CA ILE A 61 -19.32 12.09 -6.42
C ILE A 61 -18.38 10.94 -6.05
N LEU A 62 -18.81 10.11 -5.11
CA LEU A 62 -18.10 8.90 -4.68
C LEU A 62 -18.83 7.67 -5.22
N ASN A 63 -18.08 6.73 -5.78
CA ASN A 63 -18.58 5.44 -6.24
C ASN A 63 -17.68 4.34 -5.67
N SER A 64 -18.19 3.66 -4.64
CA SER A 64 -17.51 2.59 -3.92
C SER A 64 -18.53 1.71 -3.21
N THR A 65 -18.17 0.45 -2.98
CA THR A 65 -18.93 -0.48 -2.14
C THR A 65 -18.56 -0.39 -0.66
N ILE A 66 -17.36 0.10 -0.34
CA ILE A 66 -16.79 0.11 1.02
C ILE A 66 -16.51 1.51 1.56
N ALA A 67 -16.91 2.56 0.82
CA ALA A 67 -16.63 3.94 1.21
C ALA A 67 -17.87 4.80 1.08
N THR A 68 -18.04 5.71 2.04
CA THR A 68 -19.11 6.69 2.09
C THR A 68 -18.54 8.10 2.28
N LEU A 69 -19.28 9.10 1.82
CA LEU A 69 -18.91 10.49 2.02
C LEU A 69 -19.25 10.91 3.46
N ALA A 70 -18.29 11.45 4.20
CA ALA A 70 -18.54 12.03 5.51
C ALA A 70 -18.89 13.51 5.34
N GLY A 71 -20.19 13.79 5.21
CA GLY A 71 -20.74 15.14 5.04
C GLY A 71 -21.44 15.33 3.69
N ASP A 72 -21.59 16.60 3.29
CA ASP A 72 -22.30 16.98 2.07
C ASP A 72 -21.47 16.72 0.80
N SER A 73 -22.18 16.39 -0.29
CA SER A 73 -21.59 16.22 -1.64
C SER A 73 -21.16 17.53 -2.29
N GLU A 74 -21.47 18.67 -1.68
CA GLU A 74 -21.12 19.99 -2.17
C GLU A 74 -20.22 20.69 -1.15
N LEU A 75 -19.09 21.19 -1.61
CA LEU A 75 -18.09 21.86 -0.78
C LEU A 75 -17.88 23.27 -1.28
N TYR A 76 -18.15 24.26 -0.45
CA TYR A 76 -17.78 25.63 -0.75
C TYR A 76 -16.27 25.85 -0.62
N VAL A 77 -15.63 26.30 -1.69
CA VAL A 77 -14.17 26.51 -1.80
C VAL A 77 -13.89 27.98 -2.15
N PRO A 78 -13.59 28.83 -1.15
CA PRO A 78 -13.26 30.23 -1.36
C PRO A 78 -12.07 30.42 -2.31
N SER A 79 -12.03 31.57 -2.97
CA SER A 79 -10.84 32.04 -3.69
C SER A 79 -9.63 32.10 -2.75
N ASN A 80 -8.44 31.81 -3.30
CA ASN A 80 -7.17 31.76 -2.57
C ASN A 80 -7.15 30.79 -1.37
N SER A 81 -7.87 29.68 -1.46
CA SER A 81 -7.90 28.64 -0.40
C SER A 81 -7.13 27.38 -0.79
N PHE A 82 -6.46 26.79 0.20
CA PHE A 82 -5.64 25.58 0.04
C PHE A 82 -5.98 24.49 1.06
N ASP A 83 -6.90 24.76 1.98
CA ASP A 83 -7.15 24.02 3.21
C ASP A 83 -8.58 23.46 3.29
N LYS A 84 -9.26 23.34 2.16
CA LYS A 84 -10.59 22.72 2.11
C LYS A 84 -10.46 21.22 1.98
N HIS A 85 -11.25 20.52 2.78
CA HIS A 85 -11.14 19.08 2.93
C HIS A 85 -12.49 18.41 2.72
N VAL A 86 -12.44 17.24 2.11
CA VAL A 86 -13.55 16.29 2.03
C VAL A 86 -13.07 14.99 2.66
N PHE A 87 -13.94 14.35 3.42
CA PHE A 87 -13.60 13.13 4.12
C PHE A 87 -14.40 11.95 3.55
N PHE A 88 -13.71 10.85 3.26
CA PHE A 88 -14.35 9.57 2.94
C PHE A 88 -14.20 8.64 4.14
N ASN A 89 -15.32 8.11 4.62
CA ASN A 89 -15.33 7.06 5.62
C ASN A 89 -15.25 5.71 4.90
N ILE A 90 -14.10 5.05 5.00
CA ILE A 90 -13.82 3.75 4.38
C ILE A 90 -13.95 2.68 5.46
N THR A 91 -14.75 1.64 5.21
CA THR A 91 -14.94 0.52 6.14
C THR A 91 -14.74 -0.78 5.38
N VAL A 92 -13.68 -1.51 5.70
CA VAL A 92 -13.44 -2.84 5.13
C VAL A 92 -14.39 -3.83 5.82
N PRO A 93 -15.13 -4.67 5.07
CA PRO A 93 -15.97 -5.70 5.68
C PRO A 93 -15.17 -6.62 6.62
N GLU A 94 -15.75 -7.03 7.74
CA GLU A 94 -15.10 -7.95 8.69
C GLU A 94 -14.79 -9.32 8.06
N ASN A 95 -15.56 -9.72 7.05
CA ASN A 95 -15.41 -10.97 6.33
C ASN A 95 -14.56 -10.85 5.05
N ALA A 96 -13.86 -9.73 4.85
CA ALA A 96 -13.01 -9.54 3.68
C ALA A 96 -11.82 -10.50 3.70
N GLU A 97 -11.49 -11.07 2.54
CA GLU A 97 -10.36 -11.99 2.43
C GLU A 97 -9.04 -11.23 2.39
N ILE A 98 -8.00 -11.76 3.05
CA ILE A 98 -6.66 -11.17 2.97
C ILE A 98 -6.17 -11.19 1.52
N GLY A 99 -5.69 -10.04 1.04
CA GLY A 99 -5.30 -9.82 -0.35
C GLY A 99 -6.42 -9.36 -1.27
N GLU A 100 -7.67 -9.29 -0.80
CA GLU A 100 -8.78 -8.71 -1.56
C GLU A 100 -8.51 -7.23 -1.87
N ILE A 101 -8.95 -6.77 -3.05
CA ILE A 101 -8.72 -5.40 -3.53
C ILE A 101 -10.05 -4.73 -3.87
N TYR A 102 -10.34 -3.64 -3.19
CA TYR A 102 -11.46 -2.76 -3.48
C TYR A 102 -10.96 -1.54 -4.26
N THR A 103 -11.71 -1.09 -5.26
CA THR A 103 -11.39 0.14 -6.01
C THR A 103 -12.36 1.25 -5.63
N ILE A 104 -11.83 2.34 -5.08
CA ILE A 104 -12.62 3.53 -4.75
C ILE A 104 -12.48 4.52 -5.90
N LYS A 105 -13.60 4.87 -6.53
CA LYS A 105 -13.63 5.86 -7.62
C LYS A 105 -14.33 7.12 -7.14
N TYR A 106 -13.77 8.27 -7.43
CA TYR A 106 -14.40 9.55 -7.10
C TYR A 106 -14.21 10.57 -8.21
N SER A 107 -15.10 11.55 -8.24
CA SER A 107 -14.95 12.72 -9.09
C SER A 107 -15.25 14.01 -8.36
N VAL A 108 -14.44 15.02 -8.64
CA VAL A 108 -14.63 16.40 -8.16
C VAL A 108 -14.89 17.29 -9.35
N THR A 109 -16.02 17.99 -9.34
CA THR A 109 -16.43 18.92 -10.40
C THR A 109 -16.61 20.30 -9.80
N PRO A 110 -15.79 21.31 -10.16
CA PRO A 110 -16.01 22.68 -9.71
C PRO A 110 -17.25 23.26 -10.41
N MET A 111 -18.17 23.79 -9.63
CA MET A 111 -19.36 24.52 -10.03
C MET A 111 -19.20 25.97 -9.59
N ARG A 112 -19.55 26.95 -10.42
CA ARG A 112 -19.45 28.36 -10.05
C ARG A 112 -20.83 28.86 -9.60
N ASP A 113 -20.85 29.63 -8.52
CA ASP A 113 -22.09 30.07 -7.87
C ASP A 113 -22.81 31.19 -8.64
N GLU A 114 -22.14 31.91 -9.56
CA GLU A 114 -22.72 33.06 -10.30
C GLU A 114 -22.28 33.15 -11.78
N GLN A 115 -23.10 33.81 -12.62
CA GLN A 115 -23.20 33.81 -14.11
C GLN A 115 -21.95 34.20 -14.96
N GLY A 116 -20.72 33.94 -14.51
CA GLY A 116 -19.50 34.10 -15.31
C GLY A 116 -19.08 32.83 -16.07
N GLN A 117 -18.23 32.97 -17.10
CA GLN A 117 -17.69 31.87 -17.92
C GLN A 117 -17.14 30.72 -17.06
N ILE A 118 -17.71 29.52 -17.22
CA ILE A 118 -17.30 28.28 -16.56
C ILE A 118 -15.78 28.10 -16.77
N PRO A 119 -14.95 27.94 -15.72
CA PRO A 119 -13.57 27.52 -15.93
C PRO A 119 -13.63 26.20 -16.68
N LEU A 120 -13.03 26.16 -17.87
CA LEU A 120 -12.96 25.01 -18.78
C LEU A 120 -13.19 23.70 -18.02
N ALA A 121 -14.41 23.13 -18.14
CA ALA A 121 -15.02 22.19 -17.21
C ALA A 121 -14.10 21.02 -16.79
N ALA A 122 -13.25 21.27 -15.81
CA ALA A 122 -12.27 20.31 -15.35
C ALA A 122 -12.94 19.38 -14.34
N ARG A 123 -13.52 18.29 -14.82
CA ARG A 123 -13.96 17.19 -13.95
C ARG A 123 -12.75 16.32 -13.64
N PHE A 124 -12.32 16.32 -12.39
CA PHE A 124 -11.23 15.48 -11.91
C PHE A 124 -11.79 14.11 -11.58
N LYS A 125 -11.51 13.11 -12.41
CA LYS A 125 -11.81 11.70 -12.10
C LYS A 125 -10.55 11.04 -11.60
N ARG A 126 -10.64 10.42 -10.43
CA ARG A 126 -9.55 9.71 -9.78
C ARG A 126 -10.07 8.41 -9.18
N ASP A 127 -9.15 7.50 -8.94
CA ASP A 127 -9.40 6.26 -8.25
C ASP A 127 -8.17 5.92 -7.42
N PHE A 128 -8.36 5.12 -6.37
CA PHE A 128 -7.29 4.48 -5.62
C PHE A 128 -7.78 3.13 -5.11
N LYS A 129 -6.84 2.26 -4.72
CA LYS A 129 -7.13 0.91 -4.28
C LYS A 129 -7.12 0.83 -2.75
N VAL A 130 -7.92 -0.06 -2.20
CA VAL A 130 -7.81 -0.52 -0.82
C VAL A 130 -7.49 -2.00 -0.87
N LYS A 131 -6.34 -2.39 -0.32
CA LYS A 131 -5.88 -3.77 -0.26
C LYS A 131 -6.03 -4.27 1.17
N VAL A 132 -6.65 -5.44 1.31
CA VAL A 132 -6.84 -6.07 2.62
C VAL A 132 -5.55 -6.76 3.05
N ILE A 133 -5.04 -6.40 4.22
CA ILE A 133 -3.83 -6.98 4.83
C ILE A 133 -4.16 -7.60 6.18
N GLU A 134 -3.23 -8.41 6.70
CA GLU A 134 -3.37 -8.98 8.04
C GLU A 134 -3.33 -7.87 9.11
N GLU A 135 -4.17 -8.00 10.13
CA GLU A 135 -4.15 -7.09 11.27
C GLU A 135 -2.79 -7.20 11.99
N PRO A 136 -2.08 -6.08 12.21
CA PRO A 136 -0.83 -6.10 12.95
C PRO A 136 -1.08 -6.65 14.35
N ARG A 137 -0.40 -7.75 14.72
CA ARG A 137 -0.47 -8.29 16.08
C ARG A 137 0.04 -7.26 17.08
N GLU A 138 -0.66 -7.09 18.19
CA GLU A 138 -0.22 -6.16 19.22
C GLU A 138 1.19 -6.55 19.71
N PRO A 139 2.12 -5.59 19.90
CA PRO A 139 3.45 -5.88 20.43
C PRO A 139 3.33 -6.37 21.89
N GLY A 140 3.21 -7.68 22.07
CA GLY A 140 2.97 -8.32 23.36
C GLY A 140 2.27 -9.67 23.26
N GLU A 141 1.57 -9.95 22.16
CA GLU A 141 1.17 -11.31 21.84
C GLU A 141 2.38 -12.05 21.29
N GLU A 142 3.12 -12.73 22.19
CA GLU A 142 4.08 -13.74 21.76
C GLU A 142 3.35 -14.67 20.79
N PRO A 143 3.88 -14.90 19.57
CA PRO A 143 3.29 -15.88 18.68
C PRO A 143 3.19 -17.18 19.47
N GLU A 144 1.96 -17.72 19.61
CA GLU A 144 1.79 -19.05 20.19
C GLU A 144 2.85 -19.94 19.55
N PRO A 145 3.71 -20.59 20.35
CA PRO A 145 4.82 -21.34 19.81
C PRO A 145 4.22 -22.34 18.84
N GLU A 146 4.51 -22.17 17.53
CA GLU A 146 4.18 -23.18 16.54
C GLU A 146 4.65 -24.51 17.15
N PRO A 147 3.78 -25.53 17.25
CA PRO A 147 4.14 -26.78 17.89
C PRO A 147 5.42 -27.25 17.21
N GLU A 148 6.53 -27.19 17.94
CA GLU A 148 7.86 -27.47 17.40
C GLU A 148 7.74 -28.83 16.73
N LYS A 149 7.72 -28.86 15.39
CA LYS A 149 7.69 -30.11 14.66
C LYS A 149 8.95 -30.83 15.13
N PRO A 150 8.83 -31.97 15.85
CA PRO A 150 9.98 -32.61 16.44
C PRO A 150 10.94 -32.91 15.31
N GLY A 151 12.09 -32.23 15.33
CA GLY A 151 13.04 -32.26 14.22
C GLY A 151 13.46 -33.69 13.95
N LEU A 152 12.90 -34.28 12.89
CA LEU A 152 13.14 -35.67 12.43
C LEU A 152 14.65 -35.97 12.28
N LEU A 153 15.48 -34.95 12.12
CA LEU A 153 16.93 -35.07 11.99
C LEU A 153 17.67 -35.39 13.30
N LYS A 154 17.17 -34.96 14.48
CA LYS A 154 17.84 -35.26 15.77
C LYS A 154 17.68 -36.73 16.18
N GLY A 155 16.60 -37.40 15.77
CA GLY A 155 16.36 -38.81 16.07
C GLY A 155 17.22 -39.80 15.26
N ILE A 156 17.64 -39.42 14.04
CA ILE A 156 18.39 -40.32 13.13
C ILE A 156 19.90 -40.28 13.40
N LEU A 157 20.44 -39.16 13.90
CA LEU A 157 21.89 -39.02 14.15
C LEU A 157 22.42 -39.93 15.26
N ILE A 158 21.64 -40.16 16.32
CA ILE A 158 22.04 -40.95 17.49
C ILE A 158 22.31 -42.44 17.14
N PRO A 159 21.41 -43.18 16.46
CA PRO A 159 21.67 -44.58 16.10
C PRO A 159 22.83 -44.73 15.11
N VAL A 160 23.01 -43.78 14.18
CA VAL A 160 24.12 -43.80 13.21
C VAL A 160 25.47 -43.68 13.91
N ILE A 161 25.61 -42.77 14.89
CA ILE A 161 26.83 -42.62 15.69
C ILE A 161 27.11 -43.89 16.51
N LEU A 162 26.09 -44.50 17.11
CA LEU A 162 26.22 -45.76 17.86
C LEU A 162 26.74 -46.92 16.98
N ILE A 163 26.22 -47.06 15.76
CA ILE A 163 26.68 -48.08 14.81
C ILE A 163 28.15 -47.88 14.44
N ILE A 164 28.57 -46.63 14.20
CA ILE A 164 29.97 -46.30 13.88
C ILE A 164 30.90 -46.68 15.04
N ILE A 165 30.52 -46.39 16.28
CA ILE A 165 31.32 -46.74 17.47
C ILE A 165 31.47 -48.27 17.60
N ILE A 166 30.39 -49.03 17.38
CA ILE A 166 30.42 -50.50 17.43
C ILE A 166 31.37 -51.05 16.35
N ILE A 167 31.31 -50.52 15.12
CA ILE A 167 32.20 -50.94 14.03
C ILE A 167 33.67 -50.66 14.40
N ILE A 168 33.97 -49.48 14.95
CA ILE A 168 35.32 -49.12 15.38
C ILE A 168 35.84 -50.08 16.46
N LEU A 169 35.01 -50.41 17.46
CA LEU A 169 35.37 -51.36 18.52
C LEU A 169 35.69 -52.75 17.95
N ILE A 170 34.87 -53.24 17.01
CA ILE A 170 35.10 -54.53 16.33
C ILE A 170 36.42 -54.51 15.56
N LEU A 171 36.73 -53.42 14.84
CA LEU A 171 37.98 -53.28 14.08
C LEU A 171 39.21 -53.26 14.99
N ILE A 172 39.15 -52.57 16.13
CA ILE A 172 40.22 -52.53 17.13
C ILE A 172 40.45 -53.93 17.73
N TRP A 173 39.37 -54.64 18.08
CA TRP A 173 39.45 -55.99 18.62
C TRP A 173 40.05 -56.97 17.61
N LYS A 174 39.62 -56.91 16.35
CA LYS A 174 40.17 -57.78 15.29
C LYS A 174 41.65 -57.51 15.05
N LYS A 175 42.09 -56.24 15.09
CA LYS A 175 43.51 -55.87 14.99
C LYS A 175 44.33 -56.35 16.18
N SER A 176 43.78 -56.29 17.39
CA SER A 176 44.43 -56.79 18.62
C SER A 176 44.69 -58.30 18.54
N TYR A 177 43.72 -59.10 18.09
CA TYR A 177 43.89 -60.55 17.91
C TYR A 177 44.99 -60.90 16.88
N GLN A 178 45.10 -60.15 15.79
CA GLN A 178 46.14 -60.39 14.78
C GLN A 178 47.55 -59.99 15.28
N ALA A 179 47.66 -58.98 16.14
CA ALA A 179 48.93 -58.59 16.75
C ALA A 179 49.40 -59.60 17.81
N SER A 180 48.49 -60.16 18.60
CA SER A 180 48.83 -61.12 19.67
C SER A 180 49.19 -62.52 19.14
N GLY A 181 48.71 -62.90 17.95
CA GLY A 181 49.06 -64.19 17.31
C GLY A 181 50.46 -64.26 16.68
N LYS A 182 51.19 -63.13 16.59
CA LYS A 182 52.49 -63.07 15.89
C LYS A 182 53.72 -63.18 16.80
N ILE A 183 53.54 -63.27 18.12
CA ILE A 183 54.66 -63.32 19.09
C ILE A 183 55.02 -64.76 19.51
N ILE A 184 54.16 -65.76 19.27
CA ILE A 184 54.44 -67.17 19.61
C ILE A 184 54.90 -67.93 18.36
N LYS A 185 56.05 -67.56 17.80
CA LYS A 185 56.85 -68.45 16.92
C LYS A 185 58.24 -67.85 16.70
N LYS A 186 59.14 -68.03 17.68
CA LYS A 186 60.56 -68.21 17.40
C LYS A 186 61.14 -69.18 18.42
N LYS A 187 61.64 -70.29 17.86
CA LYS A 187 62.59 -71.24 18.44
C LYS A 187 63.83 -70.52 18.96
#